data_AF-A0A6L9S3I3-F1
#
_entry.id   AF-A0A6L9S3I3-F1
#
_cell.length_a   1.000
_cell.length_b   1.000
_cell.length_c   1.000
_cell.angle_alpha   90.00
_cell.angle_beta   90.00
_cell.angle_gamma   90.00
#
_symmetry.space_group_name_H-M   'P 1'
#
loop_
_entity.id
_entity.type
_entity.pdbx_description
1 polymer ?
#
loop_
_entity_poly.entity_id
_entity_poly.type
_entity_poly.pdbx_seq_one_letter_code
_entity_poly.pdbx_strand_id
1 'polypeptide(L)'
;MREWIPVPGSAKARLIEAALYEFERTGYEGCNVSDLAAKAGVTTGSLYHHFGSKLGLYTVVRGDMEKRITDRMEGAAAAVTDGIGARAALLVAFDAAVRFDACRLLGEPAPLDTADPVEATIRALLPDHLRVAGVVLAAAWRAALLSVADGAPAESARGALEYVLQE
;
A
#
# COMPACT_ATOMS: atom_id res chain seq x y z
N MET A 1 0.89 20.15 5.81
CA MET A 1 -0.55 20.39 6.08
C MET A 1 -1.15 19.10 6.61
N ARG A 2 -1.73 19.11 7.82
CA ARG A 2 -2.35 17.93 8.49
C ARG A 2 -3.84 17.86 8.14
N GLU A 3 -4.20 17.70 6.87
CA GLU A 3 -5.58 17.89 6.39
C GLU A 3 -6.28 16.58 5.97
N TRP A 4 -5.88 15.43 6.53
CA TRP A 4 -6.35 14.15 6.01
C TRP A 4 -6.91 13.16 7.05
N ILE A 5 -7.35 13.60 8.22
CA ILE A 5 -8.14 12.70 9.09
C ILE A 5 -9.61 13.01 8.86
N PRO A 6 -10.34 12.25 8.02
CA PRO A 6 -11.77 12.45 7.86
C PRO A 6 -12.44 12.20 9.21
N VAL A 7 -13.44 13.02 9.55
CA VAL A 7 -14.20 12.84 10.79
C VAL A 7 -14.79 11.43 10.80
N PRO A 8 -14.58 10.63 11.87
CA PRO A 8 -15.14 9.29 11.96
C PRO A 8 -16.65 9.29 11.68
N GLY A 9 -17.11 8.36 10.86
CA GLY A 9 -18.52 8.26 10.47
C GLY A 9 -18.99 9.27 9.42
N SER A 10 -18.16 10.23 8.98
CA SER A 10 -18.51 11.12 7.86
C SER A 10 -18.68 10.37 6.54
N ALA A 11 -19.41 10.95 5.58
CA ALA A 11 -19.54 10.40 4.22
C ALA A 11 -18.17 10.15 3.57
N LYS A 12 -17.23 11.10 3.75
CA LYS A 12 -15.84 10.98 3.29
C LYS A 12 -15.12 9.79 3.93
N ALA A 13 -15.25 9.59 5.24
CA ALA A 13 -14.64 8.45 5.95
C ALA A 13 -15.21 7.10 5.46
N ARG A 14 -16.54 7.00 5.33
CA ARG A 14 -17.20 5.77 4.84
C ARG A 14 -16.81 5.44 3.39
N LEU A 15 -16.64 6.46 2.55
CA LEU A 15 -16.15 6.29 1.19
C LEU A 15 -14.71 5.77 1.14
N ILE A 16 -13.83 6.27 2.01
CA ILE A 16 -12.44 5.78 2.10
C ILE A 16 -12.39 4.32 2.57
N GLU A 17 -13.21 3.96 3.57
CA GLU A 17 -13.30 2.58 4.07
C GLU A 17 -13.85 1.62 3.01
N ALA A 18 -14.95 2.00 2.33
CA ALA A 18 -15.50 1.20 1.25
C ALA A 18 -14.53 1.06 0.07
N ALA A 19 -13.78 2.12 -0.24
CA ALA A 19 -12.78 2.13 -1.29
C ALA A 19 -11.60 1.22 -0.99
N LEU A 20 -11.05 1.27 0.23
CA LEU A 20 -9.96 0.37 0.64
C LEU A 20 -10.36 -1.09 0.43
N TYR A 21 -11.53 -1.48 0.92
CA TYR A 21 -12.07 -2.82 0.72
C TYR A 21 -12.20 -3.19 -0.76
N GLU A 22 -12.79 -2.31 -1.56
CA GLU A 22 -13.12 -2.65 -2.96
C GLU A 22 -11.88 -2.71 -3.85
N PHE A 23 -10.90 -1.82 -3.62
CA PHE A 23 -9.61 -1.86 -4.31
C PHE A 23 -8.79 -3.08 -3.88
N GLU A 24 -8.85 -3.49 -2.61
CA GLU A 24 -8.19 -4.73 -2.19
C GLU A 24 -8.79 -5.96 -2.90
N ARG A 25 -10.11 -5.98 -3.03
CA ARG A 25 -10.84 -7.11 -3.61
C ARG A 25 -10.69 -7.21 -5.13
N THR A 26 -10.68 -6.09 -5.84
CA THR A 26 -10.83 -6.06 -7.32
C THR A 26 -9.74 -5.30 -8.06
N GLY A 27 -8.80 -4.71 -7.34
CA GLY A 27 -7.81 -3.81 -7.90
C GLY A 27 -8.42 -2.48 -8.34
N TYR A 28 -7.59 -1.61 -8.91
CA TYR A 28 -8.07 -0.33 -9.41
C TYR A 28 -9.05 -0.53 -10.58
N GLU A 29 -8.70 -1.31 -11.59
CA GLU A 29 -9.50 -1.46 -12.82
C GLU A 29 -10.87 -2.11 -12.53
N GLY A 30 -10.91 -3.19 -11.74
CA GLY A 30 -12.13 -3.94 -11.44
C GLY A 30 -13.12 -3.22 -10.52
N CYS A 31 -12.69 -2.18 -9.78
CA CYS A 31 -13.53 -1.49 -8.82
C CYS A 31 -14.69 -0.72 -9.49
N ASN A 32 -15.92 -0.96 -9.07
CA ASN A 32 -17.09 -0.23 -9.54
C ASN A 32 -17.50 0.92 -8.59
N VAL A 33 -17.58 2.14 -9.12
CA VAL A 33 -17.94 3.36 -8.38
C VAL A 33 -19.37 3.31 -7.81
N SER A 34 -20.31 2.69 -8.52
CA SER A 34 -21.69 2.56 -8.02
C SER A 34 -21.76 1.68 -6.78
N ASP A 35 -21.04 0.56 -6.82
CA ASP A 35 -21.08 -0.46 -5.77
C ASP A 35 -20.34 0.04 -4.53
N LEU A 36 -19.22 0.75 -4.73
CA LEU A 36 -18.49 1.45 -3.68
C LEU A 36 -19.37 2.51 -2.99
N ALA A 37 -20.04 3.38 -3.75
CA ALA A 37 -20.93 4.40 -3.19
C ALA A 37 -22.10 3.78 -2.41
N ALA A 38 -22.71 2.73 -2.96
CA ALA A 38 -23.77 1.97 -2.29
C ALA A 38 -23.27 1.36 -0.97
N LYS A 39 -22.08 0.73 -0.97
CA LYS A 39 -21.45 0.18 0.23
C LYS A 39 -21.14 1.24 1.29
N ALA A 40 -20.75 2.45 0.88
CA ALA A 40 -20.52 3.58 1.76
C ALA A 40 -21.83 4.25 2.27
N GLY A 41 -22.99 3.83 1.77
CA GLY A 41 -24.30 4.41 2.12
C GLY A 41 -24.43 5.86 1.63
N VAL A 42 -23.90 6.17 0.46
CA VAL A 42 -23.94 7.51 -0.15
C VAL A 42 -24.27 7.43 -1.65
N THR A 43 -24.55 8.57 -2.27
CA THR A 43 -24.74 8.64 -3.71
C THR A 43 -23.39 8.68 -4.44
N THR A 44 -23.37 8.26 -5.71
CA THR A 44 -22.20 8.45 -6.59
C THR A 44 -21.82 9.94 -6.72
N GLY A 45 -22.81 10.83 -6.73
CA GLY A 45 -22.58 12.28 -6.70
C GLY A 45 -21.81 12.75 -5.47
N SER A 46 -22.07 12.17 -4.29
CA SER A 46 -21.29 12.45 -3.07
C SER A 46 -19.82 12.05 -3.20
N LEU A 47 -19.53 10.95 -3.89
CA LEU A 47 -18.15 10.52 -4.15
C LEU A 47 -17.44 11.52 -5.06
N TYR A 48 -18.04 11.86 -6.20
CA TYR A 48 -17.45 12.82 -7.13
C TYR A 48 -17.30 14.21 -6.52
N HIS A 49 -18.22 14.62 -5.64
CA HIS A 49 -18.09 15.87 -4.89
C HIS A 49 -16.86 15.89 -3.97
N HIS A 50 -16.56 14.78 -3.28
CA HIS A 50 -15.44 14.73 -2.33
C HIS A 50 -14.08 14.46 -2.98
N PHE A 51 -14.05 13.67 -4.06
CA PHE A 51 -12.81 13.13 -4.62
C PHE A 51 -12.59 13.47 -6.09
N GLY A 52 -13.57 14.07 -6.76
CA GLY A 52 -13.51 14.45 -8.19
C GLY A 52 -13.61 13.27 -9.16
N SER A 53 -13.01 12.12 -8.83
CA SER A 53 -13.02 10.91 -9.67
C SER A 53 -12.71 9.64 -8.86
N LYS A 54 -12.90 8.47 -9.48
CA LYS A 54 -12.42 7.18 -8.98
C LYS A 54 -10.91 7.21 -8.71
N LEU A 55 -10.16 7.81 -9.64
CA LEU A 55 -8.71 7.99 -9.52
C LEU A 55 -8.35 8.87 -8.33
N GLY A 56 -9.06 9.99 -8.13
CA GLY A 56 -8.83 10.87 -6.98
C GLY A 56 -9.07 10.17 -5.65
N LEU A 57 -10.12 9.33 -5.56
CA LEU A 57 -10.37 8.48 -4.39
C LEU A 57 -9.28 7.42 -4.22
N TYR A 58 -8.85 6.77 -5.29
CA TYR A 58 -7.77 5.78 -5.27
C TYR A 58 -6.45 6.37 -4.77
N THR A 59 -6.00 7.47 -5.35
CA THR A 59 -4.75 8.16 -4.97
C THR A 59 -4.75 8.53 -3.49
N VAL A 60 -5.90 8.98 -3.00
CA VAL A 60 -6.11 9.29 -1.59
C VAL A 60 -5.95 8.06 -0.69
N VAL A 61 -6.61 6.95 -1.04
CA VAL A 61 -6.62 5.72 -0.21
C VAL A 61 -5.25 5.06 -0.24
N ARG A 62 -4.69 4.91 -1.44
CA ARG A 62 -3.35 4.35 -1.66
C ARG A 62 -2.29 5.20 -0.98
N GLY A 63 -2.33 6.52 -1.14
CA GLY A 63 -1.35 7.42 -0.52
C GLY A 63 -1.37 7.36 1.01
N ASP A 64 -2.55 7.23 1.63
CA ASP A 64 -2.65 7.03 3.08
C ASP A 64 -2.02 5.68 3.50
N MET A 65 -2.25 4.59 2.74
CA MET A 65 -1.64 3.29 3.04
C MET A 65 -0.13 3.30 2.81
N GLU A 66 0.34 3.84 1.69
CA GLU A 66 1.76 3.99 1.39
C GLU A 66 2.46 4.73 2.52
N LYS A 67 1.90 5.87 2.98
CA LYS A 67 2.45 6.60 4.11
C LYS A 67 2.54 5.74 5.38
N ARG A 68 1.47 5.01 5.72
CA ARG A 68 1.46 4.14 6.92
C ARG A 68 2.49 3.01 6.84
N ILE A 69 2.78 2.52 5.63
CA ILE A 69 3.77 1.50 5.38
C ILE A 69 5.19 2.08 5.40
N THR A 70 5.44 3.21 4.76
CA THR A 70 6.75 3.86 4.78
C THR A 70 7.12 4.33 6.19
N ASP A 71 6.19 4.89 6.95
CA ASP A 71 6.41 5.24 8.37
C ASP A 71 6.86 4.00 9.20
N ARG A 72 6.33 2.82 8.88
CA ARG A 72 6.70 1.55 9.52
C ARG A 72 8.05 1.01 9.04
N MET A 73 8.34 1.14 7.75
CA MET A 73 9.64 0.81 7.17
C MET A 73 10.75 1.61 7.87
N GLU A 74 10.58 2.92 7.98
CA GLU A 74 11.52 3.82 8.64
C GLU A 74 11.71 3.45 10.12
N GLY A 75 10.61 3.20 10.85
CA GLY A 75 10.67 2.78 12.24
C GLY A 75 11.39 1.43 12.44
N ALA A 76 11.14 0.46 11.56
CA ALA A 76 11.80 -0.85 11.61
C ALA A 76 13.29 -0.75 11.28
N ALA A 77 13.65 0.04 10.26
CA ALA A 77 15.04 0.26 9.89
C ALA A 77 15.82 0.98 10.99
N ALA A 78 15.22 1.98 11.65
CA ALA A 78 15.84 2.70 12.75
C ALA A 78 16.03 1.86 14.02
N ALA A 79 15.26 0.78 14.19
CA ALA A 79 15.33 -0.10 15.34
C ALA A 79 16.42 -1.18 15.25
N VAL A 80 17.07 -1.34 14.08
CA VAL A 80 18.11 -2.35 13.85
C VAL A 80 19.44 -1.67 13.51
N THR A 81 20.54 -2.29 13.96
CA THR A 81 21.91 -1.92 13.56
C THR A 81 22.42 -2.89 12.49
N ASP A 82 23.51 -2.53 11.79
CA ASP A 82 24.33 -3.46 10.98
C ASP A 82 23.76 -3.92 9.63
N GLY A 83 23.37 -2.99 8.75
CA GLY A 83 23.14 -3.26 7.31
C GLY A 83 21.87 -4.04 6.96
N ILE A 84 21.16 -4.58 7.96
CA ILE A 84 19.89 -5.32 7.80
C ILE A 84 18.64 -4.42 7.81
N GLY A 85 18.80 -3.10 7.83
CA GLY A 85 17.71 -2.12 7.92
C GLY A 85 16.68 -2.26 6.80
N ALA A 86 17.13 -2.42 5.55
CA ALA A 86 16.24 -2.63 4.40
C ALA A 86 15.43 -3.93 4.53
N ARG A 87 16.06 -5.02 4.99
CA ARG A 87 15.39 -6.30 5.21
C ARG A 87 14.32 -6.19 6.30
N ALA A 88 14.64 -5.61 7.44
CA ALA A 88 13.67 -5.38 8.52
C ALA A 88 12.50 -4.52 8.05
N ALA A 89 12.78 -3.43 7.32
CA ALA A 89 11.77 -2.56 6.74
C ALA A 89 10.80 -3.29 5.81
N LEU A 90 11.31 -4.10 4.88
CA LEU A 90 10.50 -4.84 3.91
C LEU A 90 9.58 -5.87 4.57
N LEU A 91 10.10 -6.61 5.56
CA LEU A 91 9.30 -7.62 6.28
C LEU A 91 8.22 -6.97 7.16
N VAL A 92 8.56 -5.88 7.87
CA VAL A 92 7.57 -5.15 8.67
C VAL A 92 6.50 -4.50 7.79
N ALA A 93 6.90 -3.95 6.63
CA ALA A 93 5.97 -3.42 5.65
C ALA A 93 5.03 -4.50 5.10
N PHE A 94 5.56 -5.68 4.79
CA PHE A 94 4.76 -6.81 4.35
C PHE A 94 3.73 -7.22 5.45
N ASP A 95 4.21 -7.42 6.67
CA ASP A 95 3.37 -7.80 7.81
C ASP A 95 2.31 -6.74 8.13
N ALA A 96 2.58 -5.47 7.85
CA ALA A 96 1.62 -4.39 8.01
C ALA A 96 0.58 -4.34 6.88
N ALA A 97 1.01 -4.51 5.62
CA ALA A 97 0.11 -4.53 4.47
C ALA A 97 -0.91 -5.68 4.56
N VAL A 98 -0.46 -6.88 4.95
CA VAL A 98 -1.34 -8.03 5.21
C VAL A 98 -2.36 -7.70 6.31
N ARG A 99 -1.89 -7.11 7.41
CA ARG A 99 -2.75 -6.78 8.57
C ARG A 99 -3.76 -5.67 8.28
N PHE A 100 -3.47 -4.81 7.32
CA PHE A 100 -4.34 -3.73 6.87
C PHE A 100 -5.26 -4.12 5.71
N ASP A 101 -5.16 -5.36 5.22
CA ASP A 101 -5.92 -5.82 4.05
C ASP A 101 -5.69 -4.89 2.84
N ALA A 102 -4.39 -4.66 2.55
CA ALA A 102 -3.94 -3.72 1.52
C ALA A 102 -2.91 -4.36 0.56
N CYS A 103 -2.90 -5.69 0.46
CA CYS A 103 -1.96 -6.44 -0.35
C CYS A 103 -2.11 -6.13 -1.85
N ARG A 104 -3.32 -6.21 -2.40
CA ARG A 104 -3.58 -5.85 -3.80
C ARG A 104 -3.39 -4.36 -4.03
N LEU A 105 -3.89 -3.52 -3.12
CA LEU A 105 -3.82 -2.06 -3.25
C LEU A 105 -2.36 -1.57 -3.41
N LEU A 106 -1.44 -2.13 -2.63
CA LEU A 106 -0.02 -1.74 -2.62
C LEU A 106 0.85 -2.59 -3.56
N GLY A 107 0.39 -3.82 -3.86
CA GLY A 107 1.05 -4.76 -4.76
C GLY A 107 0.87 -4.41 -6.23
N GLU A 108 -0.31 -3.93 -6.63
CA GLU A 108 -0.53 -3.50 -8.01
C GLU A 108 0.24 -2.20 -8.31
N PRO A 109 0.73 -2.03 -9.55
CA PRO A 109 1.28 -0.74 -9.97
C PRO A 109 0.19 0.34 -9.89
N ALA A 110 0.56 1.55 -9.50
CA ALA A 110 -0.37 2.66 -9.54
C ALA A 110 -0.79 2.93 -11.01
N PRO A 111 -2.05 3.31 -11.27
CA PRO A 111 -2.53 3.62 -12.62
C PRO A 111 -1.92 4.90 -13.22
N LEU A 112 -1.10 5.62 -12.46
CA LEU A 112 -0.36 6.80 -12.89
C LEU A 112 1.14 6.55 -12.77
N ASP A 113 1.88 6.99 -13.79
CA ASP A 113 3.33 7.09 -13.73
C ASP A 113 3.72 8.24 -12.79
N THR A 114 3.78 7.93 -11.50
CA THR A 114 4.05 8.85 -10.40
C THR A 114 5.19 8.32 -9.54
N ALA A 115 5.81 9.20 -8.76
CA ALA A 115 6.85 8.79 -7.83
C ALA A 115 6.34 7.70 -6.89
N ASP A 116 7.13 6.63 -6.74
CA ASP A 116 6.83 5.50 -5.88
C ASP A 116 7.42 5.72 -4.47
N PRO A 117 6.59 6.03 -3.45
CA PRO A 117 7.10 6.34 -2.11
C PRO A 117 7.74 5.12 -1.44
N VAL A 118 7.23 3.91 -1.74
CA VAL A 118 7.74 2.67 -1.18
C VAL A 118 9.13 2.39 -1.73
N GLU A 119 9.29 2.45 -3.05
CA GLU A 119 10.61 2.30 -3.70
C GLU A 119 11.59 3.38 -3.22
N ALA A 120 11.15 4.64 -3.15
CA ALA A 120 11.99 5.74 -2.67
C ALA A 120 12.48 5.51 -1.23
N THR A 121 11.60 5.01 -0.36
CA THR A 121 11.93 4.66 1.03
C THR A 121 12.95 3.53 1.06
N ILE A 122 12.71 2.43 0.34
CA ILE A 122 13.65 1.31 0.26
C ILE A 122 15.02 1.79 -0.26
N ARG A 123 15.03 2.60 -1.32
CA ARG A 123 16.26 3.15 -1.90
C ARG A 123 17.05 4.00 -0.90
N ALA A 124 16.37 4.77 -0.05
CA ALA A 124 17.00 5.59 0.98
C ALA A 124 17.65 4.76 2.11
N LEU A 125 17.19 3.53 2.32
CA LEU A 125 17.76 2.60 3.31
C LEU A 125 19.00 1.85 2.80
N LEU A 126 19.30 1.92 1.50
CA LEU A 126 20.40 1.20 0.87
C LEU A 126 21.66 2.06 0.78
N PRO A 127 22.86 1.45 0.88
CA PRO A 127 24.10 2.15 0.58
C PRO A 127 24.15 2.57 -0.90
N ASP A 128 24.90 3.63 -1.21
CA ASP A 128 24.89 4.28 -2.52
C ASP A 128 25.12 3.32 -3.70
N HIS A 129 26.04 2.37 -3.54
CA HIS A 129 26.37 1.37 -4.56
C HIS A 129 25.25 0.33 -4.80
N LEU A 130 24.26 0.22 -3.91
CA LEU A 130 23.12 -0.70 -4.02
C LEU A 130 21.79 0.02 -4.27
N ARG A 131 21.74 1.34 -4.45
CA ARG A 131 20.47 2.06 -4.67
C ARG A 131 19.63 1.52 -5.84
N VAL A 132 20.29 0.96 -6.86
CA VAL A 132 19.59 0.31 -7.99
C VAL A 132 18.78 -0.91 -7.55
N ALA A 133 19.18 -1.60 -6.48
CA ALA A 133 18.42 -2.72 -5.92
C ALA A 133 17.06 -2.27 -5.34
N GLY A 134 16.86 -0.97 -5.07
CA GLY A 134 15.59 -0.45 -4.57
C GLY A 134 14.38 -0.82 -5.44
N VAL A 135 14.52 -0.72 -6.77
CA VAL A 135 13.44 -1.11 -7.70
C VAL A 135 13.18 -2.61 -7.67
N VAL A 136 14.23 -3.42 -7.56
CA VAL A 136 14.15 -4.89 -7.53
C VAL A 136 13.49 -5.35 -6.23
N LEU A 137 13.90 -4.78 -5.09
CA LEU A 137 13.35 -5.08 -3.77
C LEU A 137 11.89 -4.63 -3.66
N ALA A 138 11.55 -3.45 -4.19
CA ALA A 138 10.16 -3.00 -4.26
C ALA A 138 9.30 -3.95 -5.10
N ALA A 139 9.80 -4.40 -6.25
CA ALA A 139 9.11 -5.37 -7.10
C ALA A 139 8.91 -6.73 -6.40
N ALA A 140 9.95 -7.24 -5.72
CA ALA A 140 9.87 -8.48 -4.96
C ALA A 140 8.84 -8.39 -3.81
N TRP A 141 8.85 -7.27 -3.08
CA TRP A 141 7.87 -6.99 -2.03
C TRP A 141 6.44 -6.94 -2.56
N ARG A 142 6.21 -6.26 -3.69
CA ARG A 142 4.89 -6.21 -4.34
C ARG A 142 4.43 -7.57 -4.83
N ALA A 143 5.34 -8.36 -5.42
CA ALA A 143 5.02 -9.71 -5.86
C ALA A 143 4.61 -10.61 -4.69
N ALA A 144 5.27 -10.47 -3.53
CA ALA A 144 4.87 -11.17 -2.32
C ALA A 144 3.45 -10.76 -1.88
N LEU A 145 3.13 -9.46 -1.86
CA LEU A 145 1.78 -8.99 -1.54
C LEU A 145 0.71 -9.52 -2.51
N LEU A 146 0.96 -9.44 -3.81
CA LEU A 146 0.04 -9.94 -4.82
C LEU A 146 -0.22 -11.43 -4.67
N SER A 147 0.79 -12.22 -4.32
CA SER A 147 0.58 -13.64 -4.05
C SER A 147 -0.42 -13.89 -2.92
N VAL A 148 -0.40 -13.06 -1.85
CA VAL A 148 -1.38 -13.13 -0.76
C VAL A 148 -2.76 -12.71 -1.26
N ALA A 149 -2.83 -11.61 -2.01
CA ALA A 149 -4.08 -11.12 -2.60
C ALA A 149 -4.73 -12.12 -3.59
N ASP A 150 -3.92 -13.00 -4.18
CA ASP A 150 -4.35 -14.08 -5.09
C ASP A 150 -4.60 -15.41 -4.36
N GLY A 151 -4.51 -15.43 -3.02
CA GLY A 151 -4.93 -16.55 -2.18
C GLY A 151 -3.79 -17.40 -1.60
N ALA A 152 -2.53 -17.03 -1.80
CA ALA A 152 -1.42 -17.71 -1.12
C ALA A 152 -1.46 -17.43 0.40
N PRO A 153 -1.08 -18.41 1.25
CA PRO A 153 -0.92 -18.17 2.67
C PRO A 153 0.12 -17.07 2.93
N ALA A 154 -0.21 -16.10 3.79
CA ALA A 154 0.68 -14.99 4.13
C ALA A 154 2.03 -15.46 4.69
N GLU A 155 2.05 -16.54 5.47
CA GLU A 155 3.28 -17.16 5.98
C GLU A 155 4.20 -17.65 4.85
N SER A 156 3.63 -18.31 3.84
CA SER A 156 4.40 -18.79 2.67
C SER A 156 4.97 -17.63 1.85
N ALA A 157 4.16 -16.60 1.58
CA ALA A 157 4.60 -15.41 0.85
C ALA A 157 5.69 -14.64 1.63
N ARG A 158 5.54 -14.53 2.94
CA ARG A 158 6.54 -13.94 3.84
C ARG A 158 7.85 -14.71 3.82
N GLY A 159 7.80 -16.04 3.90
CA GLY A 159 8.97 -16.90 3.82
C GLY A 159 9.68 -16.81 2.46
N ALA A 160 8.93 -16.70 1.36
CA ALA A 160 9.49 -16.46 0.03
C ALA A 160 10.20 -15.09 -0.05
N LEU A 161 9.58 -14.05 0.50
CA LEU A 161 10.21 -12.73 0.59
C LEU A 161 11.49 -12.78 1.44
N GLU A 162 11.46 -13.45 2.60
CA GLU A 162 12.66 -13.65 3.43
C GLU A 162 13.78 -14.35 2.68
N TYR A 163 13.46 -15.40 1.91
CA TYR A 163 14.43 -16.12 1.10
C TYR A 163 15.10 -15.23 0.05
N VAL A 164 14.33 -14.38 -0.63
CA VAL A 164 14.86 -13.40 -1.62
C VAL A 164 15.76 -12.34 -0.96
N LEU A 165 15.52 -12.03 0.31
CA LEU A 165 16.27 -11.01 1.06
C LEU A 165 17.53 -11.55 1.78
N GLN A 166 17.83 -12.85 1.67
CA GLN A 166 19.04 -13.45 2.23
C GLN A 166 20.17 -13.46 1.18
N GLU A 167 20.92 -12.37 1.11
CA GLU A 167 22.33 -12.33 0.67
C GLU A 167 23.14 -11.62 1.75
#